data_AF-A0A971L2N8-F1
#
_entry.id   AF-A0A971L2N8-F1
#
_cell.length_a   1.000
_cell.length_b   1.000
_cell.length_c   1.000
_cell.angle_alpha   90.00
_cell.angle_beta   90.00
_cell.angle_gamma   90.00
#
_symmetry.space_group_name_H-M   'P 1'
#
loop_
_entity.id
_entity.type
_entity.pdbx_description
1 polymer ?
#
loop_
_entity_poly.entity_id
_entity_poly.type
_entity_poly.pdbx_seq_one_letter_code
_entity_poly.pdbx_strand_id
1 'polypeptide(L)' 'MSLEQLANLSSLTALSPVDGRYGSRTVALREHFSEYGLIRARVEVEVRWLQCLANHPEIKEVPA' A
#
# COMPACT_ATOMS: atom_id res chain seq x y z
N MET A 1 5.89 -11.12 25.19
CA MET A 1 6.12 -11.48 23.78
C MET A 1 7.25 -10.59 23.31
N SER A 2 8.47 -11.12 23.18
CA SER A 2 9.63 -10.32 22.78
C SER A 2 9.49 -9.90 21.31
N LEU A 3 9.93 -8.69 20.96
CA LEU A 3 9.87 -8.15 19.59
C LEU A 3 10.58 -9.04 18.56
N GLU A 4 11.50 -9.89 19.01
CA GLU A 4 12.19 -10.89 18.19
C GLU A 4 11.26 -11.97 17.61
N GLN A 5 10.10 -12.24 18.23
CA GLN A 5 9.12 -13.20 17.69
C GLN A 5 8.31 -12.65 16.51
N LEU A 6 8.23 -11.32 16.33
CA LEU A 6 7.56 -10.69 15.20
C LEU A 6 8.40 -10.71 13.91
N ALA A 7 9.72 -10.91 14.01
CA ALA A 7 10.66 -10.74 12.91
C ALA A 7 10.63 -11.87 11.85
N ASN A 8 9.94 -12.98 12.10
CA ASN A 8 9.86 -14.11 11.16
C ASN A 8 8.41 -14.36 10.71
N LEU A 9 7.84 -13.38 10.00
CA LEU A 9 6.59 -13.60 9.27
C LEU A 9 6.86 -14.47 8.03
N SER A 10 6.28 -15.66 8.02
CA SER A 10 6.35 -16.62 6.93
C SER A 10 4.94 -17.15 6.64
N SER A 11 4.75 -17.87 5.53
CA SER A 11 3.46 -18.51 5.25
C SER A 11 3.02 -19.48 6.36
N LEU A 12 3.98 -20.14 7.04
CA LEU A 12 3.69 -21.11 8.10
C LEU A 12 3.38 -20.43 9.45
N THR A 13 3.93 -19.24 9.70
CA THR A 13 3.77 -18.48 10.95
C THR A 13 2.73 -17.37 10.86
N ALA A 14 2.15 -17.14 9.67
CA ALA A 14 1.08 -16.15 9.47
C ALA A 14 -0.16 -16.51 10.29
N LEU A 15 -0.65 -15.55 11.08
CA LEU A 15 -1.84 -15.73 11.91
C LEU A 15 -3.11 -15.96 11.08
N SER A 16 -3.25 -15.24 9.97
CA SER A 16 -4.36 -15.40 9.03
C SER A 16 -4.01 -16.43 7.96
N PRO A 17 -4.91 -17.39 7.66
CA PRO A 17 -4.69 -18.34 6.58
C PRO A 17 -4.70 -17.67 5.19
N VAL A 18 -5.27 -16.47 5.07
CA VAL A 18 -5.26 -15.67 3.83
C VAL A 18 -3.83 -15.32 3.40
N ASP A 19 -2.96 -15.02 4.36
CA ASP A 19 -1.56 -14.69 4.14
C ASP A 19 -0.63 -15.92 4.26
N GLY A 20 -1.11 -16.97 4.94
CA GLY A 20 -0.44 -18.25 5.13
C GLY A 20 -0.89 -19.34 4.16
N ARG A 21 -1.71 -20.29 4.62
CA ARG A 21 -2.17 -21.50 3.90
C ARG A 21 -2.68 -21.23 2.48
N TYR A 22 -3.38 -20.11 2.29
CA TYR A 22 -3.98 -19.71 1.02
C TYR A 22 -3.24 -18.56 0.36
N GLY A 23 -2.07 -18.16 0.86
CA GLY A 23 -1.28 -17.04 0.35
C GLY A 23 -0.97 -17.15 -1.15
N SER A 24 -0.77 -18.37 -1.66
CA SER A 24 -0.56 -18.62 -3.09
C SER A 24 -1.80 -18.36 -3.96
N ARG A 25 -3.01 -18.42 -3.38
CA ARG A 25 -4.28 -18.11 -4.04
C ARG A 25 -4.62 -16.63 -4.01
N THR A 26 -3.98 -15.86 -3.14
CA THR A 26 -4.27 -14.44 -2.88
C THR A 26 -3.12 -13.52 -3.28
N VAL A 27 -2.07 -14.02 -3.95
CA VAL A 27 -0.89 -13.23 -4.38
C VAL A 27 -1.29 -11.93 -5.09
N ALA A 28 -2.23 -12.00 -6.04
CA ALA A 28 -2.70 -10.83 -6.79
C ALA A 28 -3.36 -9.75 -5.91
N LEU A 29 -3.89 -10.11 -4.73
CA LEU A 29 -4.51 -9.16 -3.81
C LEU A 29 -3.47 -8.34 -3.03
N ARG A 30 -2.23 -8.84 -2.88
CA ARG A 30 -1.19 -8.18 -2.08
C ARG A 30 -0.83 -6.81 -2.66
N GLU A 31 -0.88 -6.62 -3.96
CA GLU A 31 -0.60 -5.32 -4.58
C GLU A 31 -1.67 -4.25 -4.32
N HIS A 32 -2.87 -4.65 -3.89
CA HIS A 32 -4.01 -3.75 -3.74
C HIS A 32 -4.46 -3.57 -2.30
N PHE A 33 -4.46 -4.65 -1.50
CA PHE A 33 -5.08 -4.69 -0.17
C PHE A 33 -4.09 -4.87 0.98
N SER A 34 -2.80 -4.99 0.68
CA SER A 34 -1.77 -4.90 1.73
C SER A 34 -1.51 -3.44 2.10
N GLU A 35 -0.77 -3.24 3.19
CA GLU A 35 -0.24 -1.91 3.53
C GLU A 35 0.59 -1.31 2.38
N TYR A 36 1.36 -2.14 1.67
CA TYR A 36 2.05 -1.69 0.46
C TYR A 36 1.07 -1.19 -0.61
N GLY A 37 0.00 -1.94 -0.89
CA GLY A 37 -1.00 -1.54 -1.89
C GLY A 37 -1.71 -0.23 -1.51
N LEU A 38 -2.05 -0.08 -0.23
CA LEU A 38 -2.62 1.15 0.31
C LEU A 38 -1.67 2.34 0.16
N ILE A 39 -0.40 2.19 0.54
CA ILE A 39 0.59 3.26 0.46
C ILE A 39 0.89 3.61 -1.00
N ARG A 40 1.00 2.63 -1.90
CA ARG A 40 1.14 2.85 -3.35
C ARG A 40 0.00 3.70 -3.89
N ALA A 41 -1.24 3.33 -3.58
CA ALA A 41 -2.42 4.08 -4.01
C ALA A 41 -2.48 5.49 -3.41
N ARG A 42 -2.10 5.66 -2.13
CA ARG A 42 -1.99 6.98 -1.51
C ARG A 42 -1.00 7.87 -2.24
N VAL A 43 0.22 7.38 -2.47
CA VAL A 43 1.25 8.14 -3.20
C VAL A 43 0.76 8.53 -4.60
N GLU A 44 0.12 7.60 -5.31
CA GLU A 44 -0.46 7.89 -6.62
C GLU A 44 -1.47 9.04 -6.54
N VAL A 45 -2.46 8.95 -5.64
CA VAL A 45 -3.49 9.99 -5.48
C VAL A 45 -2.88 11.32 -5.08
N GLU A 46 -1.92 11.36 -4.15
CA GLU A 46 -1.26 12.60 -3.72
C GLU A 46 -0.50 13.27 -4.88
N VAL A 47 0.21 12.49 -5.69
CA VAL A 47 0.90 13.01 -6.88
C VAL A 47 -0.10 13.53 -7.91
N ARG A 48 -1.17 12.76 -8.18
CA ARG A 48 -2.22 13.18 -9.13
C ARG A 48 -2.97 14.40 -8.64
N TRP A 49 -3.16 14.53 -7.33
CA TRP A 49 -3.78 15.69 -6.71
C TRP A 49 -2.91 16.93 -6.91
N LEU A 50 -1.60 16.84 -6.64
CA LEU A 50 -0.67 17.95 -6.88
C LEU A 50 -0.62 18.33 -8.37
N GLN A 51 -0.59 17.35 -9.28
CA GLN A 51 -0.68 17.59 -10.72
C GLN A 51 -1.99 18.28 -11.11
N CYS A 52 -3.11 17.92 -10.48
CA CYS A 52 -4.40 18.55 -10.72
C CYS A 52 -4.37 20.03 -10.28
N LEU A 53 -3.84 20.31 -9.08
CA LEU A 53 -3.68 21.67 -8.58
C LEU A 53 -2.79 22.52 -9.50
N ALA A 54 -1.65 21.97 -9.94
CA ALA A 54 -0.72 22.67 -10.82
C ALA A 54 -1.32 23.02 -12.19
N ASN A 55 -2.24 22.20 -12.68
CA ASN A 55 -2.95 22.42 -13.94
C ASN A 55 -4.20 23.30 -13.80
N HIS A 56 -4.59 23.70 -12.59
CA HIS A 56 -5.79 24.50 -12.37
C HIS A 56 -5.49 26.00 -12.57
N PRO A 57 -6.07 26.69 -13.57
CA PRO A 57 -5.65 28.03 -13.96
C PRO A 57 -5.89 29.11 -12.90
N GLU A 58 -6.85 28.87 -11.99
CA GLU A 58 -7.16 29.80 -10.89
C GLU A 58 -6.21 29.66 -9.69
N ILE A 59 -5.44 28.57 -9.59
CA ILE A 59 -4.50 28.31 -8.48
C ILE A 59 -3.11 28.79 -8.91
N LYS A 60 -2.77 30.03 -8.54
CA LYS A 60 -1.52 30.68 -8.99
C LYS A 60 -0.30 30.29 -8.15
N GLU A 61 -0.54 29.77 -6.94
CA GLU A 61 0.48 29.36 -5.97
C GLU A 61 1.22 28.08 -6.39
N VAL A 62 0.65 27.32 -7.32
CA VAL A 62 1.20 26.05 -7.82
C VAL A 62 1.24 26.11 -9.35
N PRO A 63 2.34 26.58 -9.97
CA PRO A 63 2.47 26.58 -11.43
C PRO A 63 2.72 25.17 -11.99
N ALA A 64 2.35 24.97 -13.26
CA ALA A 64 2.60 23.75 -14.02
C ALA A 64 4.07 23.54 -14.41
#